data_AF-A0A952CTG4-F1
#
_entry.id   AF-A0A952CTG4-F1
#
_cell.length_a   1.000
_cell.length_b   1.000
_cell.length_c   1.000
_cell.angle_alpha   90.00
_cell.angle_beta   90.00
_cell.angle_gamma   90.00
#
_symmetry.space_group_name_H-M   'P 1'
#
loop_
_entity.id
_entity.type
_entity.pdbx_description
1 polymer ?
#
loop_
_entity_poly.entity_id
_entity_poly.type
_entity_poly.pdbx_seq_one_letter_code
_entity_poly.pdbx_strand_id
1 'polypeptide(L)'
;MADTKHSSVMTYVIVALILGVITYIEFALVEYPQAWLGPSWTLFWLVTLSVVKFVMVVMFFMHLKDDDRTYSGFFSSGMFIALATFVGLTAMFILPRAVAATKPANAAAGQAAHAEVPEALLENVRTGGASRTPAQIADTPRPTDRSIEIAAPKAGNDASTYSVTMPETAAATAATQPGATEGEAPQAAAAATETAATETATTETAETETPQTETAAVSWDPEHGTAVFNANCAACHQMNGQGIPAAFPPLAGHAAEVYALDGGRKYLLDTVIFGLQGQITVNGGTFNGVMPAWGHLADGDIADALNHALTAWGDAPAGFTPYVAADVEARRGDGLSAADVHAHREALGLN
;
A
#
# COMPACT_ATOMS: atom_id res chain seq x y z
N MET A 1 -14.25 -41.52 56.23
CA MET A 1 -12.98 -41.18 55.56
C MET A 1 -13.29 -41.13 54.08
N ALA A 2 -13.40 -39.94 53.50
CA ALA A 2 -13.69 -39.80 52.09
C ALA A 2 -12.36 -39.90 51.33
N ASP A 3 -12.24 -40.91 50.45
CA ASP A 3 -11.13 -41.03 49.50
C ASP A 3 -11.14 -39.81 48.58
N THR A 4 -10.21 -38.88 48.78
CA THR A 4 -9.98 -37.79 47.82
C THR A 4 -9.24 -38.35 46.62
N LYS A 5 -9.94 -38.49 45.49
CA LYS A 5 -9.36 -38.83 44.18
C LYS A 5 -8.52 -37.65 43.68
N HIS A 6 -7.27 -37.57 44.10
CA HIS A 6 -6.29 -36.68 43.48
C HIS A 6 -5.76 -37.31 42.19
N SER A 7 -5.73 -36.54 41.11
CA SER A 7 -5.13 -36.99 39.86
C SER A 7 -3.62 -37.20 40.03
N SER A 8 -3.10 -38.30 39.45
CA SER A 8 -1.70 -38.68 39.62
C SER A 8 -0.78 -37.69 38.92
N VAL A 9 0.42 -37.44 39.47
CA VAL A 9 1.50 -36.66 38.80
C VAL A 9 1.71 -37.13 37.36
N MET A 10 1.60 -38.44 37.11
CA MET A 10 1.72 -39.00 35.77
C MET A 10 0.63 -38.50 34.81
N THR A 11 -0.60 -38.27 35.29
CA THR A 11 -1.68 -37.68 34.50
C THR A 11 -1.32 -36.28 34.03
N TYR A 12 -0.75 -35.44 34.90
CA TYR A 12 -0.31 -34.09 34.54
C TYR A 12 0.82 -34.10 33.51
N VAL A 13 1.77 -35.03 33.64
CA VAL A 13 2.86 -35.20 32.66
C VAL A 13 2.30 -35.60 31.29
N ILE A 14 1.36 -36.54 31.25
CA ILE A 14 0.71 -36.96 29.99
C ILE A 14 -0.06 -35.80 29.35
N VAL A 15 -0.83 -35.05 30.16
CA VAL A 15 -1.57 -33.87 29.69
C VAL A 15 -0.60 -32.81 29.15
N ALA A 16 0.51 -32.54 29.83
CA ALA A 16 1.53 -31.60 29.36
C ALA A 16 2.13 -32.01 28.01
N LEU A 17 2.44 -33.30 27.83
CA LEU A 17 2.96 -33.83 26.57
C LEU A 17 1.95 -33.67 25.43
N ILE A 18 0.67 -33.96 25.69
CA ILE A 18 -0.41 -33.77 24.70
C ILE A 18 -0.52 -32.29 24.31
N LEU A 19 -0.48 -31.37 25.27
CA LEU A 19 -0.49 -29.93 25.00
C LEU A 19 0.72 -29.48 24.17
N GLY A 20 1.89 -30.06 24.43
CA GLY A 20 3.10 -29.84 23.62
C GLY A 20 2.92 -30.30 22.18
N VAL A 21 2.35 -31.49 21.97
CA VAL A 21 2.05 -32.02 20.63
C VAL A 21 1.02 -31.14 19.91
N ILE A 22 -0.05 -30.72 20.59
CA ILE A 22 -1.05 -29.80 20.00
C ILE A 22 -0.38 -28.49 19.57
N THR A 23 0.46 -27.91 20.43
CA THR A 23 1.16 -26.66 20.13
C THR A 23 2.13 -26.81 18.95
N TYR A 24 2.81 -27.95 18.84
CA TYR A 24 3.65 -28.26 17.68
C TYR A 24 2.83 -28.38 16.40
N ILE A 25 1.67 -29.04 16.44
CA ILE A 25 0.76 -29.14 15.29
C ILE A 25 0.23 -27.76 14.89
N GLU A 26 -0.15 -26.92 15.85
CA GLU A 26 -0.56 -25.53 15.60
C GLU A 26 0.53 -24.76 14.85
N PHE A 27 1.77 -24.82 15.33
CA PHE A 27 2.92 -24.19 14.68
C PHE A 27 3.15 -24.75 13.27
N ALA A 28 3.13 -26.08 13.12
CA ALA A 28 3.33 -26.72 11.82
C ALA A 28 2.23 -26.35 10.80
N LEU A 29 0.98 -26.18 11.24
CA LEU A 29 -0.12 -25.74 10.37
C LEU A 29 0.04 -24.29 9.90
N VAL A 30 0.66 -23.42 10.71
CA VAL A 30 0.93 -22.02 10.35
C VAL A 30 2.16 -21.91 9.44
N GLU A 31 3.25 -22.59 9.82
CA GLU A 31 4.54 -22.51 9.12
C GLU A 31 4.52 -23.25 7.76
N TYR A 32 3.82 -24.38 7.69
CA TYR A 32 3.73 -25.18 6.47
C TYR A 32 2.33 -25.08 5.87
N PRO A 33 2.06 -24.11 4.98
CA PRO A 33 0.78 -23.97 4.31
C PRO A 33 0.47 -25.23 3.52
N GLN A 34 -0.54 -25.96 4.00
CA GLN A 34 -0.96 -27.22 3.41
C GLN A 34 -1.77 -26.91 2.15
N ALA A 35 -1.21 -27.12 0.96
CA ALA A 35 -1.90 -26.82 -0.31
C ALA A 35 -3.27 -27.50 -0.47
N TRP A 36 -3.52 -28.58 0.29
CA TRP A 36 -4.77 -29.32 0.32
C TRP A 36 -5.78 -28.82 1.36
N LEU A 37 -5.36 -28.06 2.38
CA LEU A 37 -6.25 -27.33 3.28
C LEU A 37 -6.37 -25.88 2.80
N GLY A 38 -7.52 -25.51 2.25
CA GLY A 38 -7.80 -24.11 1.95
C GLY A 38 -7.73 -23.22 3.21
N PRO A 39 -7.53 -21.89 3.07
CA PRO A 39 -7.33 -20.97 4.20
C PRO A 39 -8.42 -21.05 5.27
N SER A 40 -9.70 -21.18 4.87
CA SER A 40 -10.83 -21.28 5.80
C SER A 40 -10.78 -22.56 6.65
N TRP A 41 -10.31 -23.67 6.07
CA TRP A 41 -10.18 -24.93 6.78
C TRP A 41 -9.00 -24.90 7.75
N THR A 42 -7.89 -24.27 7.37
CA THR A 42 -6.74 -24.05 8.26
C THR A 42 -7.16 -23.24 9.48
N LEU A 43 -7.87 -22.12 9.28
CA LEU A 43 -8.39 -21.31 10.38
C LEU A 43 -9.34 -22.08 11.30
N PHE A 44 -10.25 -22.88 10.72
CA PHE A 44 -11.16 -23.73 11.50
C PHE A 44 -10.39 -24.69 12.43
N TRP A 45 -9.35 -25.35 11.91
CA TRP A 45 -8.53 -26.26 12.72
C TRP A 45 -7.72 -25.54 13.78
N LEU A 46 -7.11 -24.40 13.46
CA LEU A 46 -6.37 -23.60 14.44
C LEU A 46 -7.26 -23.14 15.60
N VAL A 47 -8.45 -22.60 15.31
CA VAL A 47 -9.41 -22.21 16.35
C VAL A 47 -9.82 -23.41 17.19
N THR A 48 -10.08 -24.56 16.55
CA THR A 48 -10.47 -25.79 17.26
C THR A 48 -9.37 -26.28 18.20
N LEU A 49 -8.11 -26.34 17.74
CA LEU A 49 -6.96 -26.76 18.54
C LEU A 49 -6.73 -25.82 19.73
N SER A 50 -6.84 -24.51 19.51
CA SER A 50 -6.70 -23.51 20.57
C SER A 50 -7.80 -23.63 21.64
N VAL A 51 -9.05 -23.88 21.24
CA VAL A 51 -10.15 -24.15 22.20
C VAL A 51 -9.89 -25.41 23.01
N VAL A 52 -9.49 -26.51 22.36
CA VAL A 52 -9.20 -27.78 23.04
C VAL A 52 -8.08 -27.61 24.07
N LYS A 53 -6.98 -26.95 23.67
CA LYS A 53 -5.85 -26.64 24.56
C LYS A 53 -6.28 -25.80 25.75
N PHE A 54 -7.04 -24.73 25.51
CA PHE A 54 -7.55 -23.87 26.58
C PHE A 54 -8.42 -24.66 27.58
N VAL A 55 -9.39 -25.45 27.10
CA VAL A 55 -10.25 -26.28 27.96
C VAL A 55 -9.43 -27.27 28.77
N MET A 56 -8.43 -27.90 28.14
CA MET A 56 -7.58 -28.88 28.79
C MET A 56 -6.68 -28.25 29.87
N VAL A 57 -6.15 -27.05 29.63
CA VAL A 57 -5.38 -26.28 30.62
C VAL A 57 -6.25 -25.89 31.81
N VAL A 58 -7.43 -25.32 31.57
CA VAL A 58 -8.37 -24.95 32.64
C VAL A 58 -8.77 -26.19 33.45
N MET A 59 -9.13 -27.28 32.78
CA MET A 59 -9.63 -28.48 33.43
C MET A 59 -8.57 -29.15 34.31
N PHE A 60 -7.35 -29.34 33.80
CA PHE A 60 -6.31 -30.09 34.51
C PHE A 60 -5.38 -29.19 35.33
N PHE A 61 -4.85 -28.11 34.77
CA PHE A 61 -3.84 -27.29 35.46
C PHE A 61 -4.45 -26.27 36.43
N MET A 62 -5.66 -25.77 36.15
CA MET A 62 -6.40 -24.93 37.11
C MET A 62 -7.26 -25.75 38.08
N HIS A 63 -7.06 -27.08 38.13
CA HIS A 63 -7.74 -28.03 39.03
C HIS A 63 -9.27 -28.08 38.91
N LEU A 64 -9.87 -27.44 37.89
CA LEU A 64 -11.33 -27.37 37.72
C LEU A 64 -12.02 -28.74 37.63
N LYS A 65 -11.28 -29.76 37.18
CA LYS A 65 -11.72 -31.15 37.09
C LYS A 65 -11.96 -31.78 38.46
N ASP A 66 -11.09 -31.47 39.41
CA ASP A 66 -11.03 -32.11 40.72
C ASP A 66 -11.66 -31.22 41.81
N ASP A 67 -12.03 -29.97 41.46
CA ASP A 67 -12.70 -29.01 42.34
C ASP A 67 -14.18 -29.33 42.58
N ASP A 68 -14.73 -28.81 43.68
CA ASP A 68 -16.17 -28.95 43.96
C ASP A 68 -17.03 -28.26 42.89
N ARG A 69 -18.20 -28.84 42.61
CA ARG A 69 -19.13 -28.34 41.58
C ARG A 69 -19.51 -26.87 41.78
N THR A 70 -19.52 -26.38 43.01
CA THR A 70 -19.81 -24.99 43.32
C THR A 70 -18.73 -24.05 42.78
N TYR A 71 -17.44 -24.38 43.00
CA TYR A 71 -16.31 -23.56 42.54
C TYR A 71 -16.14 -23.64 41.02
N SER A 72 -16.23 -24.85 40.46
CA SER A 72 -16.23 -25.08 39.02
C SER A 72 -17.36 -24.32 38.31
N GLY A 73 -18.54 -24.27 38.94
CA GLY A 73 -19.70 -23.50 38.47
C GLY A 73 -19.45 -21.98 38.46
N PHE A 74 -18.88 -21.43 39.54
CA PHE A 74 -18.57 -20.00 39.62
C PHE A 74 -17.55 -19.59 38.54
N PHE A 75 -16.44 -20.33 38.41
CA PHE A 75 -15.42 -20.07 37.40
C PHE A 75 -15.98 -20.15 35.97
N SER A 76 -16.72 -21.22 35.67
CA SER A 76 -17.32 -21.41 34.34
C SER A 76 -18.30 -20.29 34.01
N SER A 77 -19.11 -19.85 34.97
CA SER A 77 -20.07 -18.76 34.75
C SER A 77 -19.38 -17.44 34.36
N GLY A 78 -18.27 -17.09 35.01
CA GLY A 78 -17.47 -15.91 34.66
C GLY A 78 -16.90 -15.98 33.25
N MET A 79 -16.43 -17.16 32.84
CA MET A 79 -15.91 -17.39 31.49
C MET A 79 -17.00 -17.28 30.42
N PHE A 80 -18.21 -17.79 30.67
CA PHE A 80 -19.35 -17.62 29.77
C PHE A 80 -19.76 -16.15 29.62
N ILE A 81 -19.77 -15.40 30.73
CA ILE A 81 -20.07 -13.96 30.69
C ILE A 81 -19.01 -13.23 29.87
N ALA A 82 -17.73 -13.48 30.14
CA ALA A 82 -16.63 -12.86 29.40
C ALA A 82 -16.71 -13.15 27.89
N LEU A 83 -16.96 -14.41 27.51
CA LEU A 83 -17.14 -14.80 26.12
C LEU A 83 -18.36 -14.10 25.49
N ALA A 84 -19.49 -14.06 26.20
CA ALA A 84 -20.70 -13.39 25.73
C ALA A 84 -20.49 -11.88 25.55
N THR A 85 -19.77 -11.23 26.48
CA THR A 85 -19.40 -9.82 26.36
C THR A 85 -18.46 -9.59 25.18
N PHE A 86 -17.43 -10.43 25.00
CA PHE A 86 -16.52 -10.31 23.88
C PHE A 86 -17.25 -10.46 22.55
N VAL A 87 -18.10 -11.49 22.40
CA VAL A 87 -18.94 -11.69 21.21
C VAL A 87 -19.90 -10.52 21.00
N GLY A 88 -20.54 -10.04 22.07
CA GLY A 88 -21.46 -8.91 22.01
C GLY A 88 -20.79 -7.61 21.57
N LEU A 89 -19.62 -7.28 22.12
CA LEU A 89 -18.83 -6.12 21.72
C LEU A 89 -18.29 -6.26 20.30
N THR A 90 -17.76 -7.44 19.95
CA THR A 90 -17.29 -7.74 18.60
C THR A 90 -18.45 -7.56 17.61
N ALA A 91 -19.62 -8.10 17.90
CA ALA A 91 -20.79 -7.90 17.07
C ALA A 91 -21.18 -6.42 16.98
N MET A 92 -21.26 -5.71 18.11
CA MET A 92 -21.63 -4.29 18.14
C MET A 92 -20.67 -3.40 17.35
N PHE A 93 -19.36 -3.66 17.37
CA PHE A 93 -18.37 -2.82 16.70
C PHE A 93 -17.99 -3.28 15.29
N ILE A 94 -18.16 -4.56 14.98
CA ILE A 94 -17.77 -5.15 13.68
C ILE A 94 -18.98 -5.31 12.75
N LEU A 95 -20.17 -5.73 13.23
CA LEU A 95 -21.34 -5.86 12.33
C LEU A 95 -21.70 -4.55 11.64
N PRO A 96 -21.73 -3.37 12.30
CA PRO A 96 -22.05 -2.13 11.60
C PRO A 96 -21.04 -1.79 10.50
N ARG A 97 -19.75 -2.13 10.69
CA ARG A 97 -18.71 -1.95 9.68
C ARG A 97 -18.86 -2.93 8.52
N ALA A 98 -19.12 -4.20 8.81
CA ALA A 98 -19.32 -5.23 7.80
C ALA A 98 -20.60 -4.98 6.98
N VAL A 99 -21.69 -4.57 7.63
CA VAL A 99 -22.95 -4.23 6.95
C VAL A 99 -22.82 -2.94 6.14
N ALA A 100 -22.10 -1.92 6.64
CA ALA A 100 -21.78 -0.72 5.87
C ALA A 100 -20.95 -1.03 4.61
N ALA A 101 -20.01 -1.98 4.69
CA ALA A 101 -19.21 -2.41 3.54
C ALA A 101 -20.02 -3.15 2.47
N THR A 102 -21.14 -3.78 2.83
CA THR A 102 -22.06 -4.44 1.87
C THR A 102 -23.10 -3.52 1.26
N LYS A 103 -23.23 -2.28 1.76
CA LYS A 103 -24.14 -1.30 1.15
C LYS A 103 -23.49 -0.81 -0.14
N PRO A 104 -24.10 -1.02 -1.33
CA PRO A 104 -23.52 -0.51 -2.57
C PRO A 104 -23.37 1.01 -2.43
N ALA A 105 -22.21 1.53 -2.83
CA ALA A 105 -21.80 2.93 -2.74
C ALA A 105 -22.84 3.94 -3.26
N ASN A 106 -23.82 3.46 -4.04
CA ASN A 106 -24.89 4.25 -4.65
C ASN A 106 -26.02 4.64 -3.68
N ALA A 107 -26.12 4.06 -2.49
CA ALA A 107 -27.21 4.35 -1.55
C ALA A 107 -26.88 5.47 -0.53
N ALA A 108 -25.68 6.04 -0.56
CA ALA A 108 -25.29 7.21 0.23
C ALA A 108 -25.37 8.53 -0.56
N ALA A 109 -25.53 8.47 -1.89
CA ALA A 109 -25.67 9.64 -2.77
C ALA A 109 -27.09 10.25 -2.77
N GLY A 110 -27.98 9.83 -1.86
CA GLY A 110 -29.37 10.31 -1.78
C GLY A 110 -29.60 11.50 -0.84
N GLN A 111 -28.55 11.99 -0.16
CA GLN A 111 -28.66 13.08 0.82
C GLN A 111 -27.82 14.32 0.49
N ALA A 112 -27.29 14.43 -0.73
CA ALA A 112 -26.84 15.73 -1.22
C ALA A 112 -28.09 16.60 -1.37
N ALA A 113 -28.18 17.64 -0.54
CA ALA A 113 -29.16 18.71 -0.66
C ALA A 113 -29.28 19.12 -2.13
N HIS A 114 -30.50 19.39 -2.60
CA HIS A 114 -30.80 19.89 -3.93
C HIS A 114 -29.93 21.11 -4.27
N ALA A 115 -28.72 20.86 -4.78
CA ALA A 115 -27.90 21.86 -5.42
C ALA A 115 -28.53 22.05 -6.81
N GLU A 116 -28.95 23.28 -7.10
CA GLU A 116 -29.42 23.65 -8.43
C GLU A 116 -28.40 23.19 -9.46
N VAL A 117 -28.82 22.28 -10.35
CA VAL A 117 -27.96 21.80 -11.42
C VAL A 117 -27.67 23.01 -12.31
N PRO A 118 -26.41 23.42 -12.49
CA PRO A 118 -26.09 24.58 -13.30
C PRO A 118 -26.58 24.37 -14.73
N GLU A 119 -27.24 25.36 -15.32
CA GLU A 119 -27.90 25.26 -16.62
C GLU A 119 -26.94 24.83 -17.74
N ALA A 120 -25.64 25.14 -17.61
CA ALA A 120 -24.59 24.67 -18.50
C ALA A 120 -24.45 23.14 -18.53
N LEU A 121 -24.65 22.46 -17.40
CA LEU A 121 -24.63 21.00 -17.32
C LEU A 121 -25.88 20.41 -17.96
N LEU A 122 -27.05 21.04 -17.76
CA LEU A 122 -28.30 20.64 -18.41
C LEU A 122 -28.21 20.81 -19.94
N GLU A 123 -27.58 21.89 -20.40
CA GLU A 123 -27.36 22.14 -21.82
C GLU A 123 -26.38 21.15 -22.45
N ASN A 124 -25.32 20.77 -21.72
CA ASN A 124 -24.39 19.72 -22.15
C ASN A 124 -25.06 18.35 -22.26
N VAL A 125 -26.01 18.04 -21.36
CA VAL A 125 -26.80 16.79 -21.44
C VAL A 125 -27.81 16.85 -22.59
N ARG A 126 -28.50 17.99 -22.78
CA ARG A 126 -29.45 18.19 -23.90
C ARG A 126 -28.78 18.10 -25.27
N THR A 127 -27.54 18.56 -25.38
CA THR A 127 -26.73 18.50 -26.60
C THR A 127 -25.94 17.20 -26.76
N GLY A 128 -26.06 16.26 -25.81
CA GLY A 128 -25.36 14.98 -25.83
C GLY A 128 -23.82 15.11 -25.77
N GLY A 129 -23.31 16.19 -25.17
CA GLY A 129 -21.88 16.47 -25.05
C GLY A 129 -21.21 16.93 -26.35
N ALA A 130 -21.98 17.36 -27.37
CA ALA A 130 -21.40 17.87 -28.60
C ALA A 130 -20.82 19.28 -28.39
N SER A 131 -19.49 19.43 -28.51
CA SER A 131 -18.78 20.72 -28.48
C SER A 131 -19.00 21.60 -29.72
N ARG A 132 -19.98 21.28 -30.57
CA ARG A 132 -20.26 21.95 -31.84
C ARG A 132 -21.70 22.44 -31.92
N THR A 133 -21.86 23.65 -32.45
CA THR A 133 -23.16 24.30 -32.61
C THR A 133 -23.99 23.66 -33.75
N PRO A 134 -25.34 23.77 -33.73
CA PRO A 134 -26.19 23.23 -34.79
C PRO A 134 -25.82 23.67 -36.22
N ALA A 135 -25.31 24.90 -36.37
CA ALA A 135 -24.82 25.42 -37.66
C ALA A 135 -23.58 24.67 -38.16
N GLN A 136 -22.67 24.29 -37.26
CA GLN A 136 -21.46 23.50 -37.59
C GLN A 136 -21.78 22.03 -37.89
N ILE A 137 -22.94 21.52 -37.46
CA ILE A 137 -23.40 20.16 -37.75
C ILE A 137 -24.01 20.06 -39.15
N ALA A 138 -24.60 21.15 -39.66
CA ALA A 138 -25.22 21.19 -40.98
C ALA A 138 -24.20 21.21 -42.14
N ASP A 139 -23.00 21.76 -41.90
CA ASP A 139 -22.02 22.04 -42.97
C ASP A 139 -20.99 20.92 -43.19
N THR A 140 -20.96 19.90 -42.31
CA THR A 140 -20.11 18.71 -42.48
C THR A 140 -20.95 17.46 -42.24
N PRO A 141 -21.30 16.69 -43.30
CA PRO A 141 -22.04 15.44 -43.13
C PRO A 141 -21.28 14.49 -42.20
N ARG A 142 -22.00 13.86 -41.27
CA ARG A 142 -21.45 12.83 -40.39
C ARG A 142 -20.86 11.69 -41.24
N PRO A 143 -19.65 11.20 -40.95
CA PRO A 143 -19.08 10.06 -41.66
C PRO A 143 -20.07 8.89 -41.62
N THR A 144 -20.44 8.37 -42.78
CA THR A 144 -21.35 7.23 -42.92
C THR A 144 -20.69 5.92 -42.48
N ASP A 145 -19.37 5.90 -42.42
CA ASP A 145 -18.58 4.81 -41.86
C ASP A 145 -17.87 5.27 -40.59
N ARG A 146 -18.11 4.55 -39.49
CA ARG A 146 -17.48 4.74 -38.17
C ARG A 146 -16.68 3.51 -37.75
N SER A 147 -16.42 2.58 -38.68
CA SER A 147 -15.61 1.42 -38.38
C SER A 147 -14.17 1.86 -38.11
N ILE A 148 -13.62 1.38 -37.01
CA ILE A 148 -12.21 1.51 -36.66
C ILE A 148 -11.63 0.11 -36.84
N GLU A 149 -10.73 -0.06 -37.79
CA GLU A 149 -10.05 -1.33 -38.00
C GLU A 149 -8.79 -1.36 -37.12
N ILE A 150 -8.77 -2.25 -36.13
CA ILE A 150 -7.62 -2.45 -35.23
C ILE A 150 -6.88 -3.68 -35.74
N ALA A 151 -5.71 -3.47 -36.35
CA ALA A 151 -4.85 -4.58 -36.75
C ALA A 151 -4.26 -5.28 -35.51
N ALA A 152 -4.32 -6.61 -35.47
CA ALA A 152 -3.69 -7.38 -34.40
C ALA A 152 -2.16 -7.20 -34.42
N PRO A 153 -1.49 -7.16 -33.25
CA PRO A 153 -0.04 -7.05 -33.19
C PRO A 153 0.61 -8.23 -33.91
N LYS A 154 1.60 -7.94 -34.76
CA LYS A 154 2.38 -8.99 -35.42
C LYS A 154 3.16 -9.76 -34.35
N ALA A 155 3.01 -11.09 -34.32
CA ALA A 155 3.72 -11.93 -33.37
C ALA A 155 5.24 -11.75 -33.54
N GLY A 156 5.89 -11.18 -32.52
CA GLY A 156 7.34 -10.98 -32.52
C GLY A 156 7.87 -9.77 -31.77
N ASN A 157 7.01 -8.87 -31.25
CA ASN A 157 7.43 -7.77 -30.38
C ASN A 157 6.54 -7.67 -29.13
N ASP A 158 7.20 -7.50 -28.00
CA ASP A 158 6.71 -7.27 -26.64
C ASP A 158 6.14 -5.86 -26.42
N ALA A 159 5.53 -5.26 -27.45
CA ALA A 159 5.02 -3.90 -27.40
C ALA A 159 3.49 -3.86 -27.50
N SER A 160 2.86 -3.44 -26.40
CA SER A 160 1.46 -3.03 -26.27
C SER A 160 1.16 -1.74 -27.05
N THR A 161 1.41 -1.72 -28.36
CA THR A 161 1.16 -0.56 -29.24
C THR A 161 0.23 -0.95 -30.38
N TYR A 162 -0.93 -0.31 -30.45
CA TYR A 162 -1.90 -0.47 -31.55
C TYR A 162 -1.79 0.73 -32.49
N SER A 163 -1.70 0.51 -33.79
CA SER A 163 -1.82 1.57 -34.80
C SER A 163 -3.27 1.68 -35.28
N VAL A 164 -3.89 2.84 -35.11
CA VAL A 164 -5.22 3.14 -35.63
C VAL A 164 -5.08 3.90 -36.95
N THR A 165 -5.64 3.35 -38.03
CA THR A 165 -5.69 4.00 -39.34
C THR A 165 -7.13 4.30 -39.69
N MET A 166 -7.44 5.55 -40.04
CA MET A 166 -8.74 5.92 -40.61
C MET A 166 -8.67 5.92 -42.14
N PRO A 167 -9.72 5.48 -42.86
CA PRO A 167 -9.75 5.58 -44.31
C PRO A 167 -9.86 7.05 -44.73
N GLU A 168 -8.96 7.48 -45.59
CA GLU A 168 -8.91 8.84 -46.13
C GLU A 168 -10.11 9.08 -47.06
N THR A 169 -10.94 10.09 -46.77
CA THR A 169 -11.98 10.54 -47.71
C THR A 169 -11.36 11.47 -48.75
N ALA A 170 -11.64 11.18 -50.01
CA ALA A 170 -11.18 11.92 -51.17
C ALA A 170 -11.43 13.44 -51.11
N ALA A 171 -10.31 14.17 -51.20
CA ALA A 171 -10.08 15.48 -51.83
C ALA A 171 -10.91 16.72 -51.42
N ALA A 172 -10.21 17.68 -50.81
CA ALA A 172 -10.25 19.08 -51.25
C ALA A 172 -8.83 19.68 -51.23
N THR A 173 -8.45 20.27 -52.36
CA THR A 173 -7.14 20.77 -52.79
C THR A 173 -6.58 21.99 -52.05
N ALA A 174 -5.24 22.08 -52.03
CA ALA A 174 -4.30 23.23 -51.93
C ALA A 174 -3.36 23.11 -50.71
N ALA A 175 -2.02 23.22 -50.79
CA ALA A 175 -1.09 23.58 -51.85
C ALA A 175 0.33 23.03 -51.55
N THR A 176 1.05 22.70 -52.63
CA THR A 176 2.50 22.74 -52.90
C THR A 176 3.55 22.60 -51.77
N GLN A 177 4.31 21.48 -51.89
CA GLN A 177 5.68 21.09 -51.47
C GLN A 177 6.79 22.19 -51.39
N PRO A 178 8.09 21.91 -51.03
CA PRO A 178 8.77 20.64 -50.65
C PRO A 178 9.85 20.70 -49.52
N GLY A 179 10.19 19.52 -48.98
CA GLY A 179 11.56 18.93 -49.04
C GLY A 179 12.70 19.45 -48.15
N ALA A 180 13.30 18.53 -47.38
CA ALA A 180 14.76 18.34 -47.16
C ALA A 180 14.95 17.34 -45.99
N THR A 181 15.10 16.04 -46.28
CA THR A 181 16.37 15.28 -46.32
C THR A 181 16.99 14.97 -44.96
N GLU A 182 17.02 13.66 -44.69
CA GLU A 182 17.93 12.97 -43.78
C GLU A 182 19.40 13.40 -43.97
N GLY A 183 20.16 13.33 -42.89
CA GLY A 183 21.60 13.58 -42.88
C GLY A 183 22.23 13.18 -41.55
N GLU A 184 22.47 11.88 -41.41
CA GLU A 184 23.69 11.23 -40.89
C GLU A 184 24.50 11.89 -39.74
N ALA A 185 24.75 11.08 -38.71
CA ALA A 185 25.82 11.29 -37.74
C ALA A 185 27.22 11.32 -38.40
N PRO A 186 28.25 11.74 -37.65
CA PRO A 186 29.28 10.74 -37.41
C PRO A 186 29.80 10.68 -35.97
N GLN A 187 30.16 9.45 -35.66
CA GLN A 187 30.76 8.82 -34.50
C GLN A 187 32.27 9.11 -34.39
N ALA A 188 32.83 9.02 -33.17
CA ALA A 188 34.21 8.59 -32.81
C ALA A 188 34.72 9.37 -31.59
N ALA A 189 35.51 8.85 -30.65
CA ALA A 189 36.01 7.52 -30.27
C ALA A 189 36.71 7.76 -28.90
N ALA A 190 36.62 6.84 -27.93
CA ALA A 190 37.71 5.96 -27.43
C ALA A 190 38.98 6.70 -26.91
N ALA A 191 39.70 6.36 -25.84
CA ALA A 191 39.80 5.24 -24.90
C ALA A 191 40.67 5.74 -23.70
N ALA A 192 40.54 5.23 -22.46
CA ALA A 192 41.46 4.29 -21.75
C ALA A 192 42.90 4.85 -21.48
N THR A 193 43.65 4.63 -20.38
CA THR A 193 43.64 3.66 -19.26
C THR A 193 44.73 4.07 -18.22
N GLU A 194 44.70 3.46 -17.01
CA GLU A 194 45.85 3.06 -16.14
C GLU A 194 46.69 4.14 -15.39
N THR A 195 47.28 3.96 -14.18
CA THR A 195 47.45 2.83 -13.22
C THR A 195 48.14 3.35 -11.92
N ALA A 196 47.85 2.70 -10.76
CA ALA A 196 48.64 2.53 -9.51
C ALA A 196 49.18 3.76 -8.72
N ALA A 197 49.46 3.74 -7.40
CA ALA A 197 49.16 2.89 -6.24
C ALA A 197 49.78 3.58 -4.98
N THR A 198 49.32 3.17 -3.78
CA THR A 198 50.11 3.01 -2.53
C THR A 198 50.20 4.16 -1.48
N GLU A 199 49.69 3.82 -0.28
CA GLU A 199 50.13 4.13 1.11
C GLU A 199 49.84 5.46 1.86
N THR A 200 49.04 5.27 2.93
CA THR A 200 49.37 5.53 4.37
C THR A 200 49.10 6.90 5.02
N ALA A 201 48.37 6.79 6.13
CA ALA A 201 48.35 7.59 7.38
C ALA A 201 47.58 8.93 7.43
N THR A 202 46.49 8.86 8.22
CA THR A 202 46.16 9.69 9.40
C THR A 202 46.70 11.12 9.44
N THR A 203 45.82 12.11 9.52
CA THR A 203 45.75 13.10 10.62
C THR A 203 44.53 14.01 10.44
N GLU A 204 43.72 14.03 11.49
CA GLU A 204 42.67 14.99 11.81
C GLU A 204 43.26 16.41 11.96
N THR A 205 42.79 17.37 11.16
CA THR A 205 42.77 18.78 11.56
C THR A 205 41.69 19.52 10.78
N ALA A 206 40.73 20.07 11.53
CA ALA A 206 39.73 20.98 11.02
C ALA A 206 40.36 22.34 10.73
N GLU A 207 40.10 22.91 9.55
CA GLU A 207 40.02 24.35 9.39
C GLU A 207 39.12 24.72 8.20
N THR A 208 38.35 25.77 8.43
CA THR A 208 37.26 26.33 7.63
C THR A 208 37.77 27.14 6.43
N GLU A 209 37.17 27.00 5.25
CA GLU A 209 36.81 28.13 4.36
C GLU A 209 35.94 27.75 3.14
N THR A 210 34.77 28.41 3.07
CA THR A 210 34.12 29.03 1.89
C THR A 210 33.37 28.16 0.84
N PRO A 211 32.14 28.55 0.44
CA PRO A 211 31.17 27.66 -0.19
C PRO A 211 31.45 27.47 -1.68
N GLN A 212 31.62 26.22 -2.08
CA GLN A 212 31.63 25.81 -3.47
C GLN A 212 30.24 25.26 -3.81
N THR A 213 29.53 25.99 -4.68
CA THR A 213 28.40 25.46 -5.45
C THR A 213 28.95 24.42 -6.41
N GLU A 214 29.16 23.22 -5.88
CA GLU A 214 29.32 22.00 -6.63
C GLU A 214 27.96 21.30 -6.56
N THR A 215 27.38 20.93 -7.70
CA THR A 215 26.21 20.05 -7.75
C THR A 215 26.59 18.73 -7.10
N ALA A 216 26.49 18.68 -5.78
CA ALA A 216 26.72 17.49 -4.99
C ALA A 216 25.76 16.44 -5.50
N ALA A 217 26.30 15.30 -5.93
CA ALA A 217 25.49 14.10 -6.08
C ALA A 217 24.75 13.91 -4.76
N VAL A 218 23.44 14.10 -4.80
CA VAL A 218 22.56 13.99 -3.65
C VAL A 218 22.76 12.59 -3.09
N SER A 219 23.45 12.48 -1.97
CA SER A 219 23.73 11.22 -1.28
C SER A 219 22.97 11.20 0.05
N TRP A 220 22.40 10.04 0.37
CA TRP A 220 21.65 9.78 1.59
C TRP A 220 22.30 8.61 2.32
N ASP A 221 21.99 8.40 3.61
CA ASP A 221 22.58 7.33 4.41
C ASP A 221 21.63 6.11 4.50
N PRO A 222 21.95 4.98 3.82
CA PRO A 222 21.11 3.79 3.82
C PRO A 222 20.98 3.10 5.18
N GLU A 223 22.02 3.15 6.01
CA GLU A 223 22.02 2.53 7.33
C GLU A 223 21.15 3.34 8.28
N HIS A 224 21.29 4.66 8.24
CA HIS A 224 20.45 5.57 9.00
C HIS A 224 18.98 5.48 8.58
N GLY A 225 18.68 5.49 7.27
CA GLY A 225 17.30 5.36 6.79
C GLY A 225 16.64 4.05 7.18
N THR A 226 17.40 2.95 7.21
CA THR A 226 16.93 1.66 7.73
C THR A 226 16.60 1.75 9.23
N ALA A 227 17.46 2.39 10.02
CA ALA A 227 17.24 2.56 11.46
C ALA A 227 15.99 3.41 11.75
N VAL A 228 15.84 4.55 11.07
CA VAL A 228 14.68 5.44 11.22
C VAL A 228 13.39 4.73 10.78
N PHE A 229 13.40 4.03 9.64
CA PHE A 229 12.23 3.29 9.16
C PHE A 229 11.79 2.21 10.16
N ASN A 230 12.76 1.44 10.69
CA ASN A 230 12.47 0.39 11.66
C ASN A 230 11.90 0.92 12.98
N ALA A 231 12.39 2.08 13.43
CA ALA A 231 11.91 2.70 14.67
C ALA A 231 10.50 3.30 14.55
N ASN A 232 10.13 3.82 13.37
CA ASN A 232 8.94 4.67 13.22
C ASN A 232 7.86 4.08 12.31
N CYS A 233 8.24 3.34 11.27
CA CYS A 233 7.34 2.94 10.18
C CYS A 233 7.04 1.43 10.17
N ALA A 234 8.01 0.61 10.55
CA ALA A 234 7.94 -0.85 10.43
C ALA A 234 6.87 -1.49 11.32
N ALA A 235 6.42 -0.85 12.41
CA ALA A 235 5.34 -1.37 13.25
C ALA A 235 4.02 -1.58 12.46
N CYS A 236 3.77 -0.74 11.46
CA CYS A 236 2.58 -0.81 10.61
C CYS A 236 2.90 -1.38 9.23
N HIS A 237 3.93 -0.84 8.56
CA HIS A 237 4.29 -1.24 7.20
C HIS A 237 5.14 -2.50 7.11
N GLN A 238 5.53 -3.07 8.26
CA GLN A 238 6.41 -4.23 8.40
C GLN A 238 7.85 -3.95 7.93
N MET A 239 8.80 -4.72 8.45
CA MET A 239 10.22 -4.62 8.05
C MET A 239 10.43 -4.98 6.56
N ASN A 240 9.55 -5.82 6.00
CA ASN A 240 9.57 -6.20 4.59
C ASN A 240 8.70 -5.29 3.70
N GLY A 241 8.13 -4.20 4.25
CA GLY A 241 7.33 -3.24 3.50
C GLY A 241 6.01 -3.78 2.97
N GLN A 242 5.56 -4.98 3.35
CA GLN A 242 4.34 -5.59 2.82
C GLN A 242 3.06 -5.13 3.54
N GLY A 243 3.20 -4.40 4.64
CA GLY A 243 2.07 -3.99 5.46
C GLY A 243 1.28 -5.18 6.00
N ILE A 244 0.01 -4.95 6.30
CA ILE A 244 -0.94 -5.96 6.77
C ILE A 244 -2.21 -5.83 5.93
N PRO A 245 -2.65 -6.87 5.21
CA PRO A 245 -3.84 -6.81 4.36
C PRO A 245 -5.05 -6.22 5.09
N ALA A 246 -5.77 -5.31 4.43
CA ALA A 246 -6.93 -4.57 4.94
C ALA A 246 -6.68 -3.65 6.15
N ALA A 247 -5.46 -3.59 6.69
CA ALA A 247 -5.11 -2.74 7.84
C ALA A 247 -4.05 -1.68 7.48
N PHE A 248 -2.92 -2.08 6.91
CA PHE A 248 -1.81 -1.20 6.55
C PHE A 248 -1.34 -1.50 5.11
N PRO A 249 -1.29 -0.49 4.23
CA PRO A 249 -0.94 -0.72 2.83
C PRO A 249 0.54 -1.11 2.66
N PRO A 250 0.87 -1.90 1.63
CA PRO A 250 2.25 -2.19 1.29
C PRO A 250 2.95 -0.93 0.76
N LEU A 251 4.25 -0.82 1.08
CA LEU A 251 5.18 0.14 0.51
C LEU A 251 6.10 -0.52 -0.51
N ALA A 252 6.44 -1.80 -0.31
CA ALA A 252 7.25 -2.58 -1.25
C ALA A 252 6.57 -2.62 -2.63
N GLY A 253 7.31 -2.16 -3.66
CA GLY A 253 6.79 -1.95 -5.02
C GLY A 253 5.91 -0.70 -5.16
N HIS A 254 4.93 -0.52 -4.28
CA HIS A 254 3.95 0.57 -4.41
C HIS A 254 4.55 1.97 -4.24
N ALA A 255 5.48 2.17 -3.30
CA ALA A 255 6.10 3.47 -3.10
C ALA A 255 6.86 3.92 -4.37
N ALA A 256 7.50 2.99 -5.07
CA ALA A 256 8.19 3.25 -6.32
C ALA A 256 7.23 3.59 -7.48
N GLU A 257 6.08 2.91 -7.55
CA GLU A 257 5.01 3.24 -8.52
C GLU A 257 4.48 4.65 -8.30
N VAL A 258 4.20 5.01 -7.04
CA VAL A 258 3.73 6.36 -6.68
C VAL A 258 4.80 7.39 -7.02
N TYR A 259 6.07 7.12 -6.72
CA TYR A 259 7.18 8.02 -7.01
C TYR A 259 7.27 8.39 -8.50
N ALA A 260 7.00 7.42 -9.38
CA ALA A 260 7.10 7.60 -10.84
C ALA A 260 5.99 8.46 -11.45
N LEU A 261 4.93 8.78 -10.70
CA LEU A 261 3.86 9.66 -11.17
C LEU A 261 4.27 11.13 -11.10
N ASP A 262 3.71 11.94 -12.00
CA ASP A 262 3.85 13.40 -11.91
C ASP A 262 3.23 13.91 -10.60
N GLY A 263 4.01 14.62 -9.78
CA GLY A 263 3.61 15.01 -8.41
C GLY A 263 3.75 13.92 -7.35
N GLY A 264 4.10 12.68 -7.72
CA GLY A 264 4.24 11.54 -6.81
C GLY A 264 5.30 11.74 -5.73
N ARG A 265 6.47 12.26 -6.10
CA ARG A 265 7.56 12.62 -5.17
C ARG A 265 7.07 13.57 -4.06
N LYS A 266 6.28 14.58 -4.42
CA LYS A 266 5.70 15.56 -3.49
C LYS A 266 4.67 14.90 -2.58
N TYR A 267 3.80 14.07 -3.14
CA TYR A 267 2.78 13.36 -2.36
C TYR A 267 3.36 12.42 -1.30
N LEU A 268 4.46 11.72 -1.60
CA LEU A 268 5.14 10.87 -0.61
C LEU A 268 5.68 11.68 0.57
N LEU A 269 6.26 12.86 0.33
CA LEU A 269 6.67 13.78 1.39
C LEU A 269 5.46 14.23 2.22
N ASP A 270 4.40 14.68 1.56
CA ASP A 270 3.20 15.17 2.23
C ASP A 270 2.56 14.08 3.12
N THR A 271 2.55 12.84 2.63
CA THR A 271 2.04 11.68 3.36
C THR A 271 2.78 11.44 4.67
N VAL A 272 4.10 11.58 4.68
CA VAL A 272 4.89 11.38 5.90
C VAL A 272 4.78 12.60 6.82
N ILE A 273 4.89 13.81 6.28
CA ILE A 273 4.94 15.04 7.08
C ILE A 273 3.58 15.33 7.73
N PHE A 274 2.49 15.22 6.97
CA PHE A 274 1.15 15.64 7.39
C PHE A 274 0.20 14.47 7.69
N GLY A 275 0.61 13.24 7.39
CA GLY A 275 -0.22 12.05 7.54
C GLY A 275 -1.22 11.88 6.39
N LEU A 276 -2.01 10.82 6.47
CA LEU A 276 -3.02 10.46 5.47
C LEU A 276 -4.21 9.82 6.15
N GLN A 277 -5.42 10.22 5.78
CA GLN A 277 -6.64 9.60 6.28
C GLN A 277 -7.68 9.47 5.16
N GLY A 278 -8.56 8.48 5.29
CA GLY A 278 -9.62 8.21 4.33
C GLY A 278 -9.40 6.93 3.56
N GLN A 279 -10.37 6.60 2.71
CA GLN A 279 -10.32 5.35 1.96
C GLN A 279 -9.37 5.47 0.76
N ILE A 280 -8.45 4.52 0.64
CA ILE A 280 -7.53 4.39 -0.49
C ILE A 280 -7.55 2.95 -1.00
N THR A 281 -7.14 2.76 -2.24
CA THR A 281 -6.94 1.44 -2.83
C THR A 281 -5.49 1.31 -3.28
N VAL A 282 -4.83 0.23 -2.86
CA VAL A 282 -3.42 -0.07 -3.18
C VAL A 282 -3.35 -1.53 -3.60
N ASN A 283 -2.85 -1.80 -4.81
CA ASN A 283 -2.75 -3.15 -5.38
C ASN A 283 -4.07 -3.95 -5.32
N GLY A 284 -5.20 -3.26 -5.54
CA GLY A 284 -6.54 -3.85 -5.46
C GLY A 284 -7.08 -4.10 -4.05
N GLY A 285 -6.29 -3.84 -3.00
CA GLY A 285 -6.74 -3.87 -1.61
C GLY A 285 -7.30 -2.52 -1.15
N THR A 286 -8.43 -2.52 -0.46
CA THR A 286 -9.01 -1.29 0.13
C THR A 286 -8.53 -1.10 1.56
N PHE A 287 -8.09 0.13 1.87
CA PHE A 287 -7.64 0.55 3.19
C PHE A 287 -8.41 1.80 3.61
N ASN A 288 -8.88 1.86 4.85
CA ASN A 288 -9.59 3.03 5.38
C ASN A 288 -9.14 3.28 6.83
N GLY A 289 -7.87 3.67 6.93
CA GLY A 289 -7.18 3.92 8.19
C GLY A 289 -6.74 5.37 8.33
N VAL A 290 -5.93 5.61 9.35
CA VAL A 290 -5.26 6.89 9.60
C VAL A 290 -3.77 6.61 9.77
N MET A 291 -2.95 7.22 8.91
CA MET A 291 -1.51 7.35 9.07
C MET A 291 -1.25 8.68 9.81
N PRO A 292 -0.71 8.65 11.04
CA PRO A 292 -0.37 9.87 11.77
C PRO A 292 0.69 10.71 11.03
N ALA A 293 0.71 12.00 11.34
CA ALA A 293 1.73 12.91 10.88
C ALA A 293 3.08 12.66 11.60
N TRP A 294 4.16 12.55 10.82
CA TRP A 294 5.52 12.37 11.33
C TRP A 294 6.39 13.62 11.20
N GLY A 295 5.78 14.78 10.95
CA GLY A 295 6.45 16.08 10.95
C GLY A 295 7.08 16.51 12.29
N HIS A 296 7.17 15.65 13.30
CA HIS A 296 7.98 15.90 14.50
C HIS A 296 9.40 15.34 14.40
N LEU A 297 9.66 14.43 13.44
CA LEU A 297 11.00 13.92 13.16
C LEU A 297 11.87 14.98 12.49
N ALA A 298 13.18 14.81 12.54
CA ALA A 298 14.11 15.70 11.85
C ALA A 298 14.00 15.53 10.32
N ASP A 299 14.41 16.54 9.57
CA ASP A 299 14.31 16.55 8.10
C ASP A 299 15.16 15.46 7.44
N GLY A 300 16.38 15.25 7.95
CA GLY A 300 17.23 14.14 7.51
C GLY A 300 16.58 12.78 7.73
N ASP A 301 15.99 12.57 8.91
CA ASP A 301 15.33 11.30 9.26
C ASP A 301 14.17 10.97 8.31
N ILE A 302 13.32 11.95 8.00
CA ILE A 302 12.20 11.77 7.07
C ILE A 302 12.71 11.47 5.65
N ALA A 303 13.72 12.20 5.19
CA ALA A 303 14.33 12.00 3.89
C ALA A 303 14.93 10.59 3.76
N ASP A 304 15.72 10.16 4.75
CA ASP A 304 16.37 8.86 4.77
C ASP A 304 15.35 7.71 4.89
N ALA A 305 14.30 7.87 5.70
CA ALA A 305 13.24 6.87 5.80
C ALA A 305 12.45 6.70 4.48
N LEU A 306 12.18 7.78 3.76
CA LEU A 306 11.55 7.74 2.44
C LEU A 306 12.47 7.07 1.40
N ASN A 307 13.76 7.41 1.41
CA ASN A 307 14.74 6.79 0.52
C ASN A 307 14.86 5.28 0.78
N HIS A 308 14.85 4.86 2.05
CA HIS A 308 14.78 3.45 2.44
C HIS A 308 13.51 2.79 1.88
N ALA A 309 12.33 3.38 2.11
CA ALA A 309 11.07 2.82 1.61
C ALA A 309 11.01 2.67 0.08
N LEU A 310 11.76 3.49 -0.67
CA LEU A 310 11.84 3.43 -2.13
C LEU A 310 12.85 2.41 -2.66
N THR A 311 13.81 1.97 -1.85
CA THR A 311 14.97 1.19 -2.32
C THR A 311 15.21 -0.12 -1.56
N ALA A 312 14.53 -0.36 -0.43
CA ALA A 312 14.81 -1.51 0.43
C ALA A 312 14.33 -2.87 -0.13
N TRP A 313 13.34 -2.88 -1.03
CA TRP A 313 12.65 -4.11 -1.46
C TRP A 313 12.65 -4.33 -2.99
N GLY A 314 13.51 -3.62 -3.72
CA GLY A 314 13.63 -3.72 -5.17
C GLY A 314 14.63 -2.71 -5.71
N ASP A 315 14.72 -2.64 -7.03
CA ASP A 315 15.53 -1.62 -7.69
C ASP A 315 14.96 -0.22 -7.43
N ALA A 316 15.84 0.77 -7.39
CA ALA A 316 15.42 2.16 -7.26
C ALA A 316 14.48 2.56 -8.41
N PRO A 317 13.49 3.44 -8.17
CA PRO A 317 12.58 3.92 -9.21
C PRO A 317 13.33 4.50 -10.42
N ALA A 318 12.74 4.44 -11.62
CA ALA A 318 13.31 5.11 -12.78
C ALA A 318 13.42 6.62 -12.54
N GLY A 319 14.58 7.22 -12.83
CA GLY A 319 14.82 8.64 -12.53
C GLY A 319 14.88 8.95 -11.03
N PHE A 320 15.18 7.95 -10.19
CA PHE A 320 15.30 8.14 -8.76
C PHE A 320 16.33 9.23 -8.44
N THR A 321 15.86 10.24 -7.73
CA THR A 321 16.67 11.27 -7.08
C THR A 321 16.45 11.04 -5.59
N PRO A 322 17.48 10.88 -4.74
CA PRO A 322 17.21 10.70 -3.32
C PRO A 322 16.57 11.94 -2.71
N TYR A 323 15.71 11.77 -1.72
CA TYR A 323 15.25 12.86 -0.86
C TYR A 323 16.41 13.39 -0.01
N VAL A 324 16.40 14.71 0.22
CA VAL A 324 17.29 15.39 1.17
C VAL A 324 16.50 16.15 2.20
N ALA A 325 17.15 16.53 3.30
CA ALA A 325 16.54 17.36 4.34
C ALA A 325 15.88 18.63 3.79
N ALA A 326 16.49 19.29 2.80
CA ALA A 326 15.92 20.49 2.17
C ALA A 326 14.59 20.22 1.45
N ASP A 327 14.38 19.02 0.91
CA ASP A 327 13.09 18.65 0.30
C ASP A 327 11.99 18.59 1.35
N VAL A 328 12.29 18.06 2.54
CA VAL A 328 11.35 17.95 3.66
C VAL A 328 11.07 19.33 4.26
N GLU A 329 12.12 20.12 4.50
CA GLU A 329 12.02 21.49 5.02
C GLU A 329 11.10 22.34 4.15
N ALA A 330 11.25 22.26 2.82
CA ALA A 330 10.44 23.00 1.86
C ALA A 330 8.93 22.69 1.93
N ARG A 331 8.54 21.54 2.50
CA ARG A 331 7.13 21.14 2.64
C ARG A 331 6.53 21.56 3.98
N ARG A 332 7.31 21.66 5.06
CA ARG A 332 6.79 21.85 6.44
C ARG A 332 5.87 23.05 6.63
N GLY A 333 6.11 24.12 5.86
CA GLY A 333 5.33 25.35 5.92
C GLY A 333 3.91 25.26 5.33
N ASP A 334 3.60 24.18 4.60
CA ASP A 334 2.36 24.10 3.81
C ASP A 334 1.10 23.89 4.66
N GLY A 335 1.25 23.39 5.89
CA GLY A 335 0.14 23.27 6.85
C GLY A 335 -1.02 22.40 6.38
N LEU A 336 -0.76 21.38 5.55
CA LEU A 336 -1.78 20.49 5.00
C LEU A 336 -2.42 19.63 6.09
N SER A 337 -3.72 19.37 5.96
CA SER A 337 -4.40 18.33 6.73
C SER A 337 -4.25 16.96 6.06
N ALA A 338 -4.41 15.88 6.82
CA ALA A 338 -4.41 14.52 6.27
C ALA A 338 -5.51 14.28 5.22
N ALA A 339 -6.58 15.09 5.21
CA ALA A 339 -7.61 15.08 4.18
C ALA A 339 -7.15 15.79 2.89
N ASP A 340 -6.36 16.85 2.99
CA ASP A 340 -5.77 17.52 1.82
C ASP A 340 -4.76 16.60 1.12
N VAL A 341 -3.97 15.85 1.89
CA VAL A 341 -3.06 14.83 1.35
C VAL A 341 -3.84 13.71 0.64
N HIS A 342 -4.99 13.31 1.19
CA HIS A 342 -5.87 12.34 0.53
C HIS A 342 -6.41 12.88 -0.81
N ALA A 343 -6.84 14.15 -0.86
CA ALA A 343 -7.25 14.79 -2.11
C ALA A 343 -6.11 14.88 -3.14
N HIS A 344 -4.86 15.14 -2.70
CA HIS A 344 -3.69 15.07 -3.58
C HIS A 344 -3.50 13.68 -4.18
N ARG A 345 -3.74 12.62 -3.39
CA ARG A 345 -3.69 11.24 -3.88
C ARG A 345 -4.70 10.97 -4.99
N GLU A 346 -5.93 11.47 -4.83
CA GLU A 346 -6.98 11.33 -5.85
C GLU A 346 -6.61 12.05 -7.15
N ALA A 347 -5.99 13.23 -7.03
CA ALA A 347 -5.49 13.98 -8.19
C ALA A 347 -4.38 13.24 -8.97
N LEU A 348 -3.63 12.34 -8.32
CA LEU A 348 -2.65 11.47 -8.98
C LEU A 348 -3.27 10.30 -9.75
N GLY A 349 -4.60 10.08 -9.64
CA GLY A 349 -5.29 8.98 -10.33
C GLY A 349 -4.98 7.59 -9.78
N LEU A 350 -4.45 7.50 -8.55
CA LEU A 350 -4.09 6.25 -7.88
C LEU A 350 -5.35 5.47 -7.45
N ASN A 351 -5.56 4.29 -8.02
CA ASN A 351 -6.62 3.33 -7.66
C ASN A 351 -6.07 1.96 -7.30
#